data_AF-A0A7S3TUX2-F1
#
_entry.id   AF-A0A7S3TUX2-F1
#
_cell.length_a   1.000
_cell.length_b   1.000
_cell.length_c   1.000
_cell.angle_alpha   90.00
_cell.angle_beta   90.00
_cell.angle_gamma   90.00
#
_symmetry.space_group_name_H-M   'P 1'
#
loop_
_entity.id
_entity.type
_entity.pdbx_description
1 polymer ?
#
loop_
_entity_poly.entity_id
_entity_poly.type
_entity_poly.pdbx_seq_one_letter_code
_entity_poly.pdbx_strand_id
1 'polypeptide(L)'
;MGHTEVVNVSVPADKVGAFAKKYFDDASRYPLGRADPQDRGGEYRSAIGIPGGMDGPLFKEVEAANAGRMELVRGQGNDGDTVATKKVWVYDSNKFPFYQGEVYHQFHDDMGERYSKAYHGLKDTMLTGGAINKVQCPEVGF
;
A
#
# COMPACT_ATOMS: atom_id res chain seq x y z
N MET A 1 -8.82 10.72 11.16
CA MET A 1 -8.58 10.99 9.72
C MET A 1 -8.74 9.67 8.98
N GLY A 2 -9.20 9.69 7.73
CA GLY A 2 -9.50 8.47 6.96
C GLY A 2 -8.23 7.71 6.57
N HIS A 3 -8.11 6.47 7.04
CA HIS A 3 -7.00 5.59 6.68
C HIS A 3 -7.20 5.04 5.25
N THR A 4 -6.13 4.47 4.68
CA THR A 4 -6.19 3.65 3.47
C THR A 4 -5.38 2.38 3.69
N GLU A 5 -5.85 1.28 3.12
CA GLU A 5 -5.13 0.02 3.13
C GLU A 5 -3.85 0.16 2.31
N VAL A 6 -2.72 -0.12 2.96
CA VAL A 6 -1.39 -0.06 2.37
C VAL A 6 -0.53 -1.18 2.94
N VAL A 7 0.45 -1.63 2.16
CA VAL A 7 1.48 -2.55 2.62
C VAL A 7 2.74 -1.77 2.93
N ASN A 8 3.24 -1.90 4.16
CA ASN A 8 4.53 -1.34 4.53
C ASN A 8 5.66 -2.34 4.22
N VAL A 9 6.67 -1.89 3.50
CA VAL A 9 7.79 -2.72 3.04
C VAL A 9 9.12 -1.99 3.27
N SER A 10 10.16 -2.75 3.62
CA SER A 10 11.54 -2.25 3.59
C SER A 10 12.14 -2.52 2.22
N VAL A 11 12.40 -1.45 1.47
CA VAL A 11 12.94 -1.52 0.10
C VAL A 11 14.26 -0.74 0.07
N PRO A 12 15.37 -1.34 -0.38
CA PRO A 12 16.60 -0.60 -0.62
C PRO A 12 16.35 0.58 -1.56
N ALA A 13 16.95 1.74 -1.28
CA ALA A 13 16.66 2.98 -2.01
C ALA A 13 16.86 2.84 -3.54
N ASP A 14 17.87 2.09 -3.97
CA ASP A 14 18.16 1.81 -5.40
C ASP A 14 17.14 0.86 -6.06
N LYS A 15 16.25 0.24 -5.29
CA LYS A 15 15.19 -0.65 -5.78
C LYS A 15 13.81 -0.03 -5.75
N VAL A 16 13.67 1.20 -5.24
CA VAL A 16 12.37 1.89 -5.14
C VAL A 16 11.72 2.05 -6.52
N GLY A 17 12.48 2.45 -7.55
CA GLY A 17 11.94 2.57 -8.91
C GLY A 17 11.40 1.24 -9.46
N ALA A 18 12.11 0.13 -9.23
CA ALA A 18 11.66 -1.20 -9.67
C ALA A 18 10.38 -1.64 -8.93
N PHE A 19 10.29 -1.40 -7.63
CA PHE A 19 9.10 -1.69 -6.84
C PHE A 19 7.91 -0.84 -7.28
N ALA A 20 8.12 0.48 -7.43
CA ALA A 20 7.11 1.41 -7.91
C ALA A 20 6.61 1.04 -9.31
N LYS A 21 7.50 0.58 -10.20
CA LYS A 21 7.11 0.13 -11.54
C LYS A 21 6.07 -1.00 -11.46
N LYS A 22 6.30 -2.01 -10.61
CA LYS A 22 5.37 -3.13 -10.42
C LYS A 22 4.02 -2.65 -9.91
N TYR A 23 4.01 -1.76 -8.92
CA TYR A 23 2.78 -1.12 -8.45
C TYR A 23 2.00 -0.43 -9.59
N PHE A 24 2.66 0.40 -10.40
CA PHE A 24 2.00 1.09 -11.50
C PHE A 24 1.61 0.15 -12.65
N ASP A 25 2.37 -0.93 -12.90
CA ASP A 25 1.99 -1.97 -13.87
C ASP A 25 0.65 -2.58 -13.50
N ASP A 26 0.44 -2.88 -12.21
CA ASP A 26 -0.80 -3.46 -11.71
C ASP A 26 -1.93 -2.42 -11.65
N ALA A 27 -1.68 -1.22 -11.13
CA ALA A 27 -2.67 -0.15 -11.03
C ALA A 27 -3.23 0.28 -12.41
N SER A 28 -2.36 0.35 -13.42
CA SER A 28 -2.76 0.72 -14.79
C SER A 28 -3.45 -0.40 -15.56
N ARG A 29 -3.26 -1.66 -15.16
CA ARG A 29 -3.92 -2.83 -15.77
C ARG A 29 -5.42 -2.87 -15.48
N TYR A 30 -5.85 -2.37 -14.32
CA TYR A 30 -7.24 -2.42 -13.91
C TYR A 30 -8.00 -1.15 -14.35
N PRO A 31 -9.12 -1.25 -15.09
CA PRO A 31 -9.87 -0.08 -15.55
C PRO A 31 -10.35 0.86 -14.44
N LEU A 32 -10.63 0.31 -13.26
CA LEU A 32 -11.03 1.07 -12.07
C LEU A 32 -9.86 1.42 -11.14
N GLY A 33 -8.63 1.02 -11.47
CA GLY A 33 -7.44 1.17 -10.62
C GLY A 33 -7.32 0.13 -9.49
N ARG A 34 -8.19 -0.90 -9.48
CA ARG A 34 -8.20 -2.00 -8.50
C ARG A 34 -8.79 -3.28 -9.09
N ALA A 35 -8.44 -4.41 -8.50
CA ALA A 35 -8.88 -5.74 -8.95
C ALA A 35 -10.37 -5.99 -8.64
N ASP A 36 -10.80 -5.67 -7.41
CA ASP A 36 -12.19 -5.84 -6.99
C ASP A 36 -13.00 -4.54 -7.19
N PRO A 37 -14.03 -4.52 -8.04
CA PRO A 37 -14.88 -3.35 -8.26
C PRO A 37 -15.82 -3.02 -7.07
N GLN A 38 -15.97 -3.92 -6.10
CA GLN A 38 -16.81 -3.76 -4.91
C GLN A 38 -16.10 -2.97 -3.80
N ASP A 39 -14.77 -3.00 -3.77
CA ASP A 39 -13.95 -2.15 -2.91
C ASP A 39 -14.20 -0.69 -3.27
N ARG A 40 -14.92 0.03 -2.42
CA ARG A 40 -15.34 1.42 -2.64
C ARG A 40 -15.29 2.20 -1.34
N GLY A 41 -14.68 3.37 -1.40
CA GLY A 41 -14.41 4.18 -0.22
C GLY A 41 -12.99 4.71 -0.22
N GLY A 42 -12.74 5.72 0.61
CA GLY A 42 -11.42 6.31 0.72
C GLY A 42 -10.38 5.28 1.16
N GLU A 43 -10.77 4.28 1.94
CA GLU A 43 -9.93 3.21 2.45
C GLU A 43 -9.23 2.40 1.34
N TYR A 44 -9.83 2.31 0.14
CA TYR A 44 -9.27 1.55 -1.00
C TYR A 44 -8.57 2.44 -2.03
N ARG A 45 -8.34 3.72 -1.74
CA ARG A 45 -7.71 4.65 -2.67
C ARG A 45 -6.28 4.20 -3.02
N SER A 46 -5.92 4.37 -4.28
CA SER A 46 -4.56 4.12 -4.76
C SER A 46 -3.61 5.13 -4.12
N ALA A 47 -2.67 4.64 -3.33
CA ALA A 47 -1.72 5.47 -2.59
C ALA A 47 -0.29 4.91 -2.61
N ILE A 48 0.69 5.81 -2.53
CA ILE A 48 2.10 5.51 -2.24
C ILE A 48 2.55 6.44 -1.11
N GLY A 49 3.12 5.88 -0.05
CA GLY A 49 3.81 6.64 1.00
C GLY A 49 5.32 6.54 0.83
N ILE A 50 6.02 7.68 0.72
CA ILE A 50 7.49 7.74 0.73
C ILE A 50 7.97 8.88 1.64
N PRO A 51 9.17 8.78 2.24
CA PRO A 51 9.71 9.85 3.08
C PRO A 51 9.84 11.17 2.31
N GLY A 52 9.19 12.23 2.80
CA GLY A 52 9.14 13.55 2.15
C GLY A 52 8.09 13.68 1.05
N GLY A 53 7.35 12.61 0.73
CA GLY A 53 6.31 12.62 -0.30
C GLY A 53 6.86 13.04 -1.66
N MET A 54 6.14 13.90 -2.37
CA MET A 54 6.58 14.41 -3.68
C MET A 54 7.82 15.32 -3.62
N ASP A 55 8.17 15.86 -2.45
CA ASP A 55 9.38 16.68 -2.26
C ASP A 55 10.57 15.84 -1.76
N GLY A 56 10.35 14.53 -1.55
CA GLY A 56 11.31 13.61 -0.99
C GLY A 56 12.35 13.11 -2.00
N PRO A 57 13.47 12.55 -1.50
CA PRO A 57 14.57 12.09 -2.36
C PRO A 57 14.17 10.92 -3.27
N LEU A 58 13.14 10.18 -2.91
CA LEU A 58 12.68 9.00 -3.66
C LEU A 58 11.63 9.33 -4.73
N PHE A 59 11.05 10.54 -4.73
CA PHE A 59 9.93 10.84 -5.62
C PHE A 59 10.31 10.75 -7.10
N LYS A 60 11.52 11.18 -7.48
CA LYS A 60 11.99 11.10 -8.87
C LYS A 60 12.00 9.67 -9.42
N GLU A 61 12.39 8.70 -8.61
CA GLU A 61 12.38 7.28 -8.99
C GLU A 61 10.96 6.75 -9.15
N VAL A 62 10.04 7.17 -8.27
CA VAL A 62 8.62 6.83 -8.37
C VAL A 62 7.97 7.46 -9.61
N GLU A 63 8.25 8.73 -9.88
CA GLU A 63 7.74 9.45 -11.04
C GLU A 63 8.26 8.86 -12.35
N ALA A 64 9.56 8.56 -12.42
CA ALA A 64 10.17 7.88 -13.57
C ALA A 64 9.55 6.50 -13.78
N ALA A 65 9.33 5.74 -12.70
CA ALA A 65 8.67 4.44 -12.77
C ALA A 65 7.21 4.55 -13.23
N ASN A 66 6.45 5.58 -12.83
CA ASN A 66 5.08 5.80 -13.27
C ASN A 66 4.99 5.99 -14.79
N ALA A 67 5.97 6.67 -15.41
CA ALA A 67 6.05 6.88 -16.86
C ALA A 67 4.74 7.46 -17.47
N GLY A 68 4.04 8.32 -16.71
CA GLY A 68 2.81 8.98 -17.14
C GLY A 68 1.55 8.09 -17.17
N ARG A 69 1.58 6.89 -16.59
CA ARG A 69 0.44 5.97 -16.58
C ARG A 69 -0.69 6.42 -15.67
N MET A 70 -0.33 7.01 -14.54
CA MET A 70 -1.24 7.53 -13.52
C MET A 70 -0.98 9.01 -13.27
N GLU A 71 -2.00 9.75 -12.84
CA GLU A 71 -1.85 11.11 -12.31
C GLU A 71 -1.34 11.02 -10.87
N LEU A 72 -0.11 11.49 -10.61
CA LEU A 72 0.46 11.53 -9.26
C LEU A 72 0.07 12.83 -8.57
N VAL A 73 -0.64 12.73 -7.45
CA VAL A 73 -1.19 13.89 -6.74
C VAL A 73 -0.75 13.88 -5.28
N ARG A 74 -0.37 15.04 -4.73
CA ARG A 74 0.02 15.17 -3.33
C ARG A 74 -1.16 14.84 -2.40
N GLY A 75 -0.99 13.84 -1.54
CA GLY A 75 -1.98 13.47 -0.53
C GLY A 75 -2.02 14.44 0.66
N GLN A 76 -3.22 14.65 1.22
CA GLN A 76 -3.50 15.53 2.36
C GLN A 76 -3.95 14.77 3.62
N GLY A 77 -4.19 13.47 3.51
CA GLY A 77 -4.36 12.53 4.62
C GLY A 77 -5.78 11.97 4.74
N ASN A 78 -6.78 12.71 4.25
CA ASN A 78 -8.19 12.31 4.21
C ASN A 78 -8.74 12.42 2.79
N ASP A 79 -7.89 12.12 1.82
CA ASP A 79 -8.23 12.24 0.41
C ASP A 79 -9.28 11.19 0.00
N GLY A 80 -10.07 11.55 -1.00
CA GLY A 80 -11.15 10.69 -1.49
C GLY A 80 -10.66 9.44 -2.22
N ASP A 81 -11.63 8.58 -2.52
CA ASP A 81 -11.43 7.40 -3.36
C ASP A 81 -10.85 7.78 -4.73
N THR A 82 -10.02 6.90 -5.29
CA THR A 82 -9.41 7.03 -6.63
C THR A 82 -10.05 6.11 -7.67
N VAL A 83 -11.11 5.37 -7.32
CA VAL A 83 -11.81 4.47 -8.25
C VAL A 83 -12.15 5.17 -9.56
N ALA A 84 -11.74 4.58 -10.69
CA ALA A 84 -11.93 5.13 -12.04
C ALA A 84 -11.34 6.54 -12.30
N THR A 85 -10.49 7.08 -11.42
CA THR A 85 -9.90 8.42 -11.59
C THR A 85 -8.53 8.41 -12.28
N LYS A 86 -7.85 7.25 -12.30
CA LYS A 86 -6.42 7.12 -12.67
C LYS A 86 -5.46 7.97 -11.83
N LYS A 87 -5.87 8.34 -10.61
CA LYS A 87 -5.02 9.07 -9.65
C LYS A 87 -4.34 8.13 -8.68
N VAL A 88 -3.14 8.51 -8.25
CA VAL A 88 -2.44 7.91 -7.13
C VAL A 88 -2.04 9.03 -6.17
N TRP A 89 -2.48 8.91 -4.92
CA TRP A 89 -2.09 9.83 -3.86
C TRP A 89 -0.66 9.53 -3.38
N VAL A 90 0.22 10.54 -3.42
CA VAL A 90 1.59 10.46 -2.92
C VAL A 90 1.65 11.15 -1.57
N TYR A 91 1.82 10.35 -0.52
CA TYR A 91 1.88 10.81 0.87
C TYR A 91 3.32 10.99 1.33
N ASP A 92 3.54 12.05 2.10
CA ASP A 92 4.75 12.19 2.92
C ASP A 92 4.64 11.28 4.15
N SER A 93 5.35 10.16 4.14
CA SER A 93 5.31 9.18 5.23
C SER A 93 5.87 9.71 6.55
N ASN A 94 6.60 10.84 6.53
CA ASN A 94 7.05 11.49 7.76
C ASN A 94 5.91 12.28 8.44
N LYS A 95 4.86 12.63 7.69
CA LYS A 95 3.67 13.36 8.20
C LYS A 95 2.48 12.45 8.40
N PHE A 96 2.32 11.45 7.54
CA PHE A 96 1.23 10.48 7.56
C PHE A 96 1.82 9.10 7.90
N PRO A 97 1.92 8.75 9.19
CA PRO A 97 2.58 7.52 9.61
C PRO A 97 1.75 6.29 9.24
N PHE A 98 2.45 5.17 9.06
CA PHE A 98 1.84 3.86 8.91
C PHE A 98 1.34 3.35 10.27
N TYR A 99 0.16 2.74 10.25
CA TYR A 99 -0.40 2.00 11.38
C TYR A 99 -0.66 0.57 10.91
N GLN A 100 -0.09 -0.39 11.63
CA GLN A 100 -0.29 -1.80 11.34
C GLN A 100 -1.78 -2.16 11.53
N GLY A 101 -2.33 -2.96 10.61
CA GLY A 101 -3.61 -3.63 10.83
C GLY A 101 -3.48 -4.79 11.83
N GLU A 102 -4.62 -5.42 12.13
CA GLU A 102 -4.70 -6.61 12.97
C GLU A 102 -3.80 -7.75 12.48
N VAL A 103 -3.44 -8.67 13.39
CA VAL A 103 -2.53 -9.78 13.07
C VAL A 103 -3.14 -10.71 12.02
N TYR A 104 -4.48 -10.86 11.98
CA TYR A 104 -5.13 -11.67 10.96
C TYR A 104 -4.96 -11.09 9.53
N HIS A 105 -4.84 -9.76 9.39
CA HIS A 105 -4.54 -9.07 8.12
C HIS A 105 -3.07 -9.13 7.70
N GLN A 106 -2.20 -9.78 8.47
CA GLN A 106 -0.81 -9.96 8.07
C GLN A 106 -0.66 -11.29 7.33
N PHE A 107 0.09 -11.34 6.23
CA PHE A 107 0.41 -12.58 5.51
C PHE A 107 -0.79 -13.51 5.24
N HIS A 108 -1.97 -12.96 4.96
CA HIS A 108 -3.16 -13.73 4.60
C HIS A 108 -3.23 -13.96 3.08
N ASP A 109 -4.12 -14.87 2.68
CA ASP A 109 -4.48 -15.11 1.29
C ASP A 109 -5.26 -13.93 0.71
N ASP A 110 -5.11 -13.69 -0.59
CA ASP A 110 -6.05 -12.82 -1.30
C ASP A 110 -7.41 -13.53 -1.48
N MET A 111 -8.45 -12.80 -1.84
CA MET A 111 -9.80 -13.34 -2.04
C MET A 111 -9.83 -14.49 -3.07
N GLY A 112 -8.97 -14.42 -4.09
CA GLY A 112 -8.88 -15.42 -5.17
C GLY A 112 -7.58 -16.24 -5.19
N GLU A 113 -6.57 -15.88 -4.40
CA GLU A 113 -5.24 -16.49 -4.48
C GLU A 113 -4.80 -17.07 -3.14
N ARG A 114 -4.37 -18.34 -3.19
CA ARG A 114 -3.81 -19.05 -2.03
C ARG A 114 -2.30 -19.01 -2.07
N TYR A 115 -1.70 -18.47 -1.03
CA TYR A 115 -0.25 -18.40 -0.90
C TYR A 115 0.33 -19.65 -0.24
N SER A 116 1.65 -19.79 -0.35
CA SER A 116 2.36 -20.95 0.20
C SER A 116 2.34 -20.98 1.73
N LYS A 117 2.45 -22.18 2.31
CA LYS A 117 2.65 -22.34 3.76
C LYS A 117 3.86 -21.56 4.28
N ALA A 118 4.91 -21.42 3.47
CA ALA A 118 6.09 -20.66 3.83
C ALA A 118 5.78 -19.16 3.98
N TYR A 119 4.91 -18.61 3.12
CA TYR A 119 4.43 -17.24 3.23
C TYR A 119 3.58 -17.05 4.49
N HIS A 120 2.64 -17.97 4.77
CA HIS A 120 1.82 -17.89 5.99
C HIS A 120 2.68 -17.96 7.27
N GLY A 121 3.73 -18.80 7.27
CA GLY A 121 4.67 -18.92 8.39
C GLY A 121 5.46 -17.66 8.72
N LEU A 122 5.49 -16.67 7.82
CA LEU A 122 6.08 -15.35 8.11
C LEU A 122 5.29 -14.62 9.19
N LYS A 123 3.98 -14.84 9.33
CA LYS A 123 3.15 -14.24 10.38
C LYS A 123 3.70 -14.55 11.77
N ASP A 124 3.88 -15.84 12.08
CA ASP A 124 4.37 -16.27 13.39
C ASP A 124 5.80 -15.81 13.64
N THR A 125 6.62 -15.81 12.58
CA THR A 125 8.01 -15.33 12.64
C THR A 125 8.07 -13.84 12.98
N MET A 126 7.29 -13.02 12.28
CA MET A 126 7.28 -11.57 12.48
C MET A 126 6.60 -11.18 13.80
N LEU A 127 5.57 -11.91 14.22
CA LEU A 127 4.89 -11.69 15.51
C LEU A 127 5.82 -12.03 16.68
N THR A 128 6.47 -13.19 16.64
CA THR A 128 7.44 -13.60 17.67
C THR A 128 8.65 -12.68 17.70
N GLY A 129 9.09 -12.19 16.54
CA GLY A 129 10.18 -11.22 16.41
C GLY A 129 9.80 -9.79 16.79
N GLY A 130 8.53 -9.49 17.09
CA GLY A 130 8.04 -8.16 17.47
C GLY A 130 7.93 -7.15 16.31
N ALA A 131 8.15 -7.59 15.06
CA ALA A 131 8.00 -6.76 13.87
C ALA A 131 6.52 -6.47 13.55
N ILE A 132 5.62 -7.41 13.88
CA ILE A 132 4.19 -7.16 13.97
C ILE A 132 3.69 -7.42 15.39
N ASN A 133 2.64 -6.73 15.81
CA ASN A 133 2.11 -6.81 17.17
C ASN A 133 0.58 -6.84 17.18
N LYS A 134 -0.03 -7.34 18.26
CA LYS A 134 -1.46 -7.14 18.48
C LYS A 134 -1.76 -5.65 18.59
N VAL A 135 -2.80 -5.21 17.90
CA VAL A 135 -3.28 -3.83 17.94
C VAL A 135 -4.49 -3.70 18.86
N GLN A 136 -5.00 -2.49 19.05
CA GLN A 136 -6.16 -2.25 19.92
C GLN A 136 -7.48 -2.77 19.31
N CYS A 137 -7.51 -2.93 17.99
CA CYS A 137 -8.66 -3.50 17.29
C CYS A 137 -8.83 -4.99 17.64
N PRO A 138 -10.07 -5.51 17.72
CA PRO A 138 -10.31 -6.92 18.02
C PRO A 138 -9.70 -7.84 16.95
N GLU A 139 -8.98 -8.85 17.40
CA GLU A 139 -8.57 -9.95 16.52
C GLU A 139 -9.82 -10.81 16.22
N VAL A 140 -10.15 -10.96 14.94
CA VAL A 140 -11.20 -11.88 14.49
C VAL A 140 -10.56 -13.12 13.89
N GLY A 141 -11.12 -14.28 14.20
CA GLY A 141 -10.71 -15.54 13.58
C GLY A 141 -11.31 -15.62 12.18
N PHE A 142 -10.46 -15.76 11.17
CA PHE A 142 -10.84 -16.16 9.81
C PHE A 142 -10.23 -17.53 9.49
#